data_AF-A0A9X5PC13-F1
#
_entry.id   AF-A0A9X5PC13-F1
#
_cell.length_a   1.000
_cell.length_b   1.000
_cell.length_c   1.000
_cell.angle_alpha   90.00
_cell.angle_beta   90.00
_cell.angle_gamma   90.00
#
_symmetry.space_group_name_H-M   'P 1'
#
loop_
_entity.id
_entity.type
_entity.pdbx_description
1 polymer ?
#
loop_
_entity_poly.entity_id
_entity_poly.type
_entity_poly.pdbx_seq_one_letter_code
_entity_poly.pdbx_strand_id
1 'polypeptide(L)'
;MDNIIELQIILRCVVWRFEMWDFIKEVYKNDTFLSIINSILGIGVILLGAVNYLYQKIFFRFMPFGRASKNRQKYEYVQKLVHEIKKVQGQQESVQPYLIEMGYAAISGRNNLAFDEIIYCLNMKCPSQAFKYYTSGAMYIEYSNKLGRVVFKNKLNNENNRNIKRILFYLCYFVFGLASTFYVTLFDKAYAKQYYFTSFTFLIFSLCLFFVAILFLVFEWKLGSAENFMKLQDKMFKESELEVSVANKSETQESKPEDQES
;
A
#
# COMPACT_ATOMS: atom_id res chain seq x y z
N MET A 1 -12.05 29.22 1.48
CA MET A 1 -11.60 29.50 0.10
C MET A 1 -11.56 28.25 -0.77
N ASP A 2 -11.42 27.05 -0.19
CA ASP A 2 -11.31 25.80 -0.95
C ASP A 2 -12.57 25.40 -1.74
N ASN A 3 -13.78 25.69 -1.22
CA ASN A 3 -15.03 25.37 -1.93
C ASN A 3 -15.24 26.19 -3.22
N ILE A 4 -14.61 27.36 -3.35
CA ILE A 4 -14.75 28.21 -4.55
C ILE A 4 -13.87 27.69 -5.69
N ILE A 5 -12.72 27.09 -5.37
CA ILE A 5 -11.80 26.50 -6.34
C ILE A 5 -12.36 25.18 -6.88
N GLU A 6 -12.98 24.35 -6.02
CA GLU A 6 -13.65 23.11 -6.48
C GLU A 6 -14.83 23.40 -7.41
N LEU A 7 -15.66 24.41 -7.10
CA LEU A 7 -16.77 24.83 -7.96
C LEU A 7 -16.28 25.40 -9.31
N GLN A 8 -15.18 26.15 -9.33
CA GLN A 8 -14.57 26.68 -10.56
C GLN A 8 -14.01 25.57 -11.46
N ILE A 9 -13.42 24.52 -10.88
CA ILE A 9 -12.90 23.37 -11.63
C ILE A 9 -14.06 22.53 -12.19
N ILE A 10 -15.10 22.29 -11.38
CA ILE A 10 -16.30 21.56 -11.83
C ILE A 10 -17.04 22.34 -12.92
N LEU A 11 -17.21 23.66 -12.79
CA LEU A 11 -17.80 24.49 -13.86
C LEU A 11 -16.95 24.48 -15.13
N ARG A 12 -15.62 24.56 -15.04
CA ARG A 12 -14.74 24.46 -16.23
C ARG A 12 -14.82 23.10 -16.90
N CYS A 13 -14.93 22.01 -16.14
CA CYS A 13 -15.15 20.67 -16.70
C CYS A 13 -16.53 20.50 -17.35
N VAL A 14 -17.57 21.17 -16.83
CA VAL A 14 -18.93 21.14 -17.41
C VAL A 14 -19.03 22.01 -18.66
N VAL A 15 -18.36 23.16 -18.70
CA VAL A 15 -18.31 24.04 -19.89
C VAL A 15 -17.54 23.38 -21.02
N TRP A 16 -16.38 22.77 -20.73
CA TRP A 16 -15.64 21.96 -21.72
C TRP A 16 -16.45 20.76 -22.24
N ARG A 17 -17.31 20.18 -21.39
CA ARG A 17 -18.20 19.07 -21.78
C ARG A 17 -19.29 19.52 -22.76
N PHE A 18 -19.74 20.77 -22.70
CA PHE A 18 -20.75 21.33 -23.60
C PHE A 18 -20.15 21.80 -24.93
N GLU A 19 -19.06 22.56 -24.93
CA GLU A 19 -18.41 23.04 -26.17
C GLU A 19 -17.87 21.88 -27.02
N MET A 20 -17.37 20.83 -26.38
CA MET A 20 -16.93 19.62 -27.07
C MET A 20 -18.11 18.82 -27.64
N TRP A 21 -19.28 18.86 -27.01
CA TRP A 21 -20.49 18.16 -27.48
C TRP A 21 -21.08 18.79 -28.74
N ASP A 22 -21.04 20.12 -28.83
CA ASP A 22 -21.52 20.83 -30.02
C ASP A 22 -20.52 20.71 -31.19
N PHE A 23 -19.22 20.71 -30.91
CA PHE A 23 -18.19 20.38 -31.90
C PHE A 23 -18.30 18.92 -32.40
N ILE A 24 -18.70 17.99 -31.52
CA ILE A 24 -18.99 16.59 -31.88
C ILE A 24 -20.25 16.48 -32.74
N LYS A 25 -21.28 17.33 -32.56
CA LYS A 25 -22.47 17.30 -33.42
C LYS A 25 -22.22 17.81 -34.84
N GLU A 26 -21.34 18.79 -35.00
CA GLU A 26 -21.17 19.52 -36.26
C GLU A 26 -20.26 18.81 -37.28
N VAL A 27 -19.38 17.92 -36.81
CA VAL A 27 -18.54 17.07 -37.67
C VAL A 27 -19.31 15.84 -38.22
N TYR A 28 -20.57 15.64 -37.81
CA TYR A 28 -21.30 14.38 -38.00
C TYR A 28 -22.30 14.42 -39.15
N LYS A 29 -21.88 13.84 -40.27
CA LYS A 29 -22.84 13.33 -41.25
C LYS A 29 -22.39 11.96 -41.76
N ASN A 30 -23.01 10.94 -41.16
CA ASN A 30 -23.05 9.52 -41.54
C ASN A 30 -21.75 8.70 -41.42
N ASP A 31 -21.79 7.64 -40.61
CA ASP A 31 -21.34 6.29 -40.93
C ASP A 31 -21.33 5.41 -39.65
N THR A 32 -21.88 4.21 -39.75
CA THR A 32 -22.02 3.22 -38.66
C THR A 32 -20.69 2.86 -37.97
N PHE A 33 -19.56 3.05 -38.67
CA PHE A 33 -18.20 2.85 -38.16
C PHE A 33 -17.81 3.89 -37.10
N LEU A 34 -18.24 5.15 -37.26
CA LEU A 34 -18.03 6.22 -36.26
C LEU A 34 -18.78 5.93 -34.96
N SER A 35 -19.98 5.32 -35.03
CA SER A 35 -20.75 4.92 -33.85
C SER A 35 -20.03 3.89 -32.97
N ILE A 36 -19.31 2.95 -33.59
CA ILE A 36 -18.53 1.93 -32.87
C ILE A 36 -17.30 2.57 -32.23
N ILE A 37 -16.59 3.44 -32.96
CA ILE A 37 -15.45 4.20 -32.44
C ILE A 37 -15.88 5.09 -31.26
N ASN A 38 -17.07 5.72 -31.34
CA ASN A 38 -17.63 6.54 -30.26
C ASN A 38 -17.98 5.74 -29.02
N SER A 39 -18.48 4.51 -29.19
CA SER A 39 -18.77 3.63 -28.07
C SER A 39 -17.47 3.26 -27.34
N ILE A 40 -16.40 2.98 -28.10
CA ILE A 40 -15.05 2.69 -27.56
C ILE A 40 -14.45 3.92 -26.87
N LEU A 41 -14.60 5.12 -27.46
CA LEU A 41 -14.13 6.37 -26.85
C LEU A 41 -14.93 6.74 -25.59
N GLY A 42 -16.26 6.56 -25.60
CA GLY A 42 -17.11 6.81 -24.44
C GLY A 42 -16.79 5.89 -23.26
N ILE A 43 -16.56 4.60 -23.54
CA ILE A 43 -16.07 3.64 -22.54
C ILE A 43 -14.66 4.04 -22.06
N GLY A 44 -13.80 4.50 -22.97
CA GLY A 44 -12.47 5.03 -22.64
C GLY A 44 -12.51 6.22 -21.68
N VAL A 45 -13.42 7.16 -21.87
CA VAL A 45 -13.61 8.34 -20.98
C VAL A 45 -14.13 7.92 -19.60
N ILE A 46 -15.05 6.96 -19.53
CA ILE A 46 -15.56 6.43 -18.26
C ILE A 46 -14.44 5.69 -17.51
N LEU A 47 -13.64 4.88 -18.22
CA LEU A 47 -12.47 4.21 -17.66
C LEU A 47 -11.40 5.22 -17.21
N LEU A 48 -11.15 6.28 -17.97
CA LEU A 48 -10.26 7.38 -17.57
C LEU A 48 -10.75 8.07 -16.29
N GLY A 49 -12.06 8.32 -16.16
CA GLY A 49 -12.65 8.89 -14.95
C GLY A 49 -12.50 7.98 -13.74
N ALA A 50 -12.76 6.68 -13.90
CA ALA A 50 -12.59 5.68 -12.84
C ALA A 50 -11.12 5.51 -12.45
N VAL A 51 -10.22 5.48 -13.45
CA VAL A 51 -8.76 5.44 -13.25
C VAL A 51 -8.27 6.70 -12.54
N ASN A 52 -8.73 7.89 -12.92
CA ASN A 52 -8.34 9.14 -12.28
C ASN A 52 -8.84 9.22 -10.83
N TYR A 53 -10.08 8.76 -10.55
CA TYR A 53 -10.59 8.64 -9.18
C TYR A 53 -9.73 7.66 -8.34
N LEU A 54 -9.38 6.50 -8.92
CA LEU A 54 -8.48 5.54 -8.28
C LEU A 54 -7.09 6.16 -8.06
N TYR A 55 -6.58 6.89 -9.06
CA TYR A 55 -5.29 7.54 -9.05
C TYR A 55 -5.22 8.60 -7.96
N GLN A 56 -6.19 9.52 -7.85
CA GLN A 56 -6.20 10.51 -6.78
C GLN A 56 -6.23 9.86 -5.39
N LYS A 57 -7.02 8.81 -5.21
CA LYS A 57 -7.16 8.12 -3.91
C LYS A 57 -5.92 7.31 -3.52
N ILE A 58 -5.19 6.78 -4.51
CA ILE A 58 -4.04 5.90 -4.32
C ILE A 58 -2.73 6.69 -4.40
N PHE A 59 -2.52 7.48 -5.44
CA PHE A 59 -1.28 8.21 -5.71
C PHE A 59 -0.89 9.18 -4.59
N PHE A 60 -1.84 9.97 -4.06
CA PHE A 60 -1.57 10.88 -2.93
C PHE A 60 -1.20 10.16 -1.63
N ARG A 61 -1.63 8.91 -1.47
CA ARG A 61 -1.28 8.09 -0.30
C ARG A 61 0.00 7.27 -0.50
N PHE A 62 0.43 7.07 -1.75
CA PHE A 62 1.47 6.11 -2.09
C PHE A 62 2.81 6.73 -2.50
N MET A 63 2.87 8.00 -2.87
CA MET A 63 4.11 8.61 -3.34
C MET A 63 5.00 9.05 -2.16
N PRO A 64 6.07 8.31 -1.80
CA PRO A 64 6.96 8.69 -0.72
C PRO A 64 8.19 9.31 -1.39
N PHE A 65 8.09 10.53 -1.90
CA PHE A 65 9.28 11.31 -2.27
C PHE A 65 9.95 11.84 -0.99
N GLY A 66 10.41 10.91 -0.15
CA GLY A 66 11.17 11.17 1.06
C GLY A 66 12.67 11.03 0.78
N ARG A 67 13.30 12.15 0.41
CA ARG A 67 14.72 12.30 0.10
C ARG A 67 15.60 11.62 1.16
N ALA A 68 16.26 10.51 0.80
CA ALA A 68 17.16 9.75 1.69
C ALA A 68 18.24 10.61 2.37
N SER A 69 18.73 11.66 1.69
CA SER A 69 19.70 12.63 2.25
C SER A 69 19.17 13.39 3.48
N LYS A 70 17.88 13.77 3.49
CA LYS A 70 17.27 14.50 4.61
C LYS A 70 17.08 13.61 5.84
N ASN A 71 17.07 12.30 5.66
CA ASN A 71 16.84 11.32 6.73
C ASN A 71 18.13 11.03 7.51
N ARG A 72 19.30 11.05 6.86
CA ARG A 72 20.59 10.90 7.53
C ARG A 72 20.88 12.04 8.51
N GLN A 73 20.62 13.30 8.10
CA GLN A 73 20.78 14.46 8.98
C GLN A 73 19.82 14.40 10.18
N LYS A 74 18.58 13.98 9.96
CA LYS A 74 17.61 13.75 11.03
C LYS A 74 18.08 12.66 12.01
N TYR A 75 18.71 11.60 11.50
CA TYR A 75 19.21 10.52 12.34
C TYR A 75 20.35 11.00 13.25
N GLU A 76 21.33 11.71 12.70
CA GLU A 76 22.44 12.28 13.47
C GLU A 76 21.94 13.26 14.54
N TYR A 77 20.90 14.04 14.24
CA TYR A 77 20.26 14.94 15.19
C TYR A 77 19.54 14.18 16.32
N VAL A 78 18.73 13.18 15.98
CA VAL A 78 18.02 12.35 16.98
C VAL A 78 19.01 11.61 17.88
N GLN A 79 20.11 11.09 17.32
CA GLN A 79 21.14 10.40 18.10
C GLN A 79 21.82 11.34 19.11
N LYS A 80 22.14 12.57 18.70
CA LYS A 80 22.69 13.59 19.60
C LYS A 80 21.71 13.94 20.72
N LEU A 81 20.43 14.12 20.38
CA LEU A 81 19.39 14.48 21.35
C LEU A 81 19.18 13.36 22.39
N VAL A 82 19.14 12.09 21.97
CA VAL A 82 19.07 10.95 22.89
C VAL A 82 20.31 10.87 23.80
N HIS A 83 21.50 11.15 23.26
CA HIS A 83 22.73 11.14 24.03
C HIS A 83 22.77 12.27 25.07
N GLU A 84 22.31 13.47 24.72
CA GLU A 84 22.19 14.60 25.63
C GLU A 84 21.16 14.36 26.73
N ILE A 85 19.99 13.80 26.40
CA ILE A 85 18.96 13.45 27.38
C ILE A 85 19.50 12.42 28.39
N LYS A 86 20.15 11.35 27.91
CA LYS A 86 20.77 10.33 28.78
C LYS A 86 21.86 10.90 29.70
N LYS A 87 22.55 11.95 29.27
CA LYS A 87 23.59 12.63 30.05
C LYS A 87 22.99 13.51 31.15
N VAL A 88 21.82 14.12 30.90
CA VAL A 88 21.15 15.04 31.83
C VAL A 88 20.28 14.31 32.86
N GLN A 89 19.59 13.23 32.48
CA GLN A 89 18.64 12.52 33.35
C GLN A 89 19.27 11.41 34.22
N GLY A 90 20.56 11.12 34.06
CA GLY A 90 21.15 9.89 34.61
C GLY A 90 20.58 8.67 33.88
N GLN A 91 21.27 7.53 33.95
CA GLN A 91 21.03 6.35 33.09
C GLN A 91 19.63 5.69 33.21
N GLN A 92 18.70 6.24 33.99
CA GLN A 92 17.54 5.51 34.51
C GLN A 92 16.17 5.94 33.93
N GLU A 93 16.08 7.04 33.18
CA GLU A 93 14.81 7.42 32.55
C GLU A 93 14.68 6.83 31.13
N SER A 94 13.56 6.13 30.91
CA SER A 94 13.18 5.57 29.62
C SER A 94 13.15 6.65 28.55
N VAL A 95 13.85 6.43 27.43
CA VAL A 95 13.85 7.35 26.28
C VAL A 95 12.41 7.66 25.87
N GLN A 96 12.07 8.95 25.71
CA GLN A 96 10.70 9.35 25.38
C GLN A 96 10.22 8.66 24.08
N PRO A 97 8.99 8.15 24.03
CA PRO A 97 8.41 7.47 22.86
C PRO A 97 8.60 8.23 21.53
N TYR A 98 8.42 9.55 21.56
CA TYR A 98 8.56 10.43 20.41
C TYR A 98 9.97 10.42 19.79
N LEU A 99 11.02 10.31 20.62
CA LEU A 99 12.41 10.24 20.16
C LEU A 99 12.70 8.94 19.42
N ILE A 100 12.05 7.85 19.84
CA ILE A 100 12.18 6.54 19.20
C ILE A 100 11.44 6.52 17.87
N GLU A 101 10.25 7.10 17.79
CA GLU A 101 9.51 7.30 16.53
C GLU A 101 10.32 8.14 15.53
N MET A 102 10.90 9.26 15.98
CA MET A 102 11.76 10.10 15.15
C MET A 102 13.02 9.37 14.67
N GLY A 103 13.66 8.60 15.56
CA GLY A 103 14.84 7.80 15.23
C GLY A 103 14.52 6.74 14.18
N TYR A 104 13.42 6.03 14.37
CA TYR A 104 12.93 5.06 13.39
C TYR A 104 12.59 5.72 12.06
N ALA A 105 11.90 6.86 12.06
CA ALA A 105 11.57 7.60 10.85
C ALA A 105 12.83 8.07 10.11
N ALA A 106 13.87 8.44 10.85
CA ALA A 106 15.15 8.84 10.29
C ALA A 106 15.94 7.65 9.68
N ILE A 107 15.88 6.46 10.27
CA ILE A 107 16.53 5.25 9.73
C ILE A 107 15.75 4.68 8.55
N SER A 108 14.44 4.51 8.71
CA SER A 108 13.58 3.82 7.74
C SER A 108 13.11 4.72 6.60
N GLY A 109 13.21 6.05 6.77
CA GLY A 109 12.62 7.04 5.87
C GLY A 109 11.10 7.00 5.82
N ARG A 110 10.45 6.32 6.77
CA ARG A 110 8.98 6.20 6.87
C ARG A 110 8.51 6.80 8.19
N ASN A 111 7.61 7.77 8.12
CA ASN A 111 7.14 8.54 9.29
C ASN A 111 5.85 7.96 9.91
N ASN A 112 5.55 6.69 9.65
CA ASN A 112 4.18 6.16 9.78
C ASN A 112 4.03 5.09 10.86
N LEU A 113 5.01 4.92 11.76
CA LEU A 113 4.91 3.94 12.84
C LEU A 113 4.90 4.64 14.20
N ALA A 114 3.97 4.22 15.05
CA ALA A 114 3.91 4.63 16.45
C ALA A 114 4.92 3.85 17.30
N PHE A 115 5.28 4.40 18.44
CA PHE A 115 6.23 3.80 19.38
C PHE A 115 5.91 2.34 19.73
N ASP A 116 4.65 2.06 20.07
CA ASP A 116 4.21 0.71 20.45
C ASP A 116 4.41 -0.31 19.32
N GLU A 117 4.19 0.11 18.07
CA GLU A 117 4.37 -0.72 16.88
C GLU A 117 5.86 -1.01 16.61
N ILE A 118 6.71 -0.01 16.87
CA ILE A 118 8.17 -0.12 16.74
C ILE A 118 8.71 -1.10 17.78
N ILE A 119 8.32 -0.93 19.05
CA ILE A 119 8.72 -1.84 20.12
C ILE A 119 8.21 -3.26 19.85
N TYR A 120 6.96 -3.40 19.40
CA TYR A 120 6.41 -4.71 19.04
C TYR A 120 7.23 -5.39 17.94
N CYS A 121 7.59 -4.68 16.87
CA CYS A 121 8.41 -5.23 15.79
C CYS A 121 9.85 -5.56 16.25
N LEU A 122 10.42 -4.77 17.17
CA LEU A 122 11.75 -5.03 17.75
C LEU A 122 11.76 -6.27 18.62
N ASN A 123 10.67 -6.54 19.34
CA ASN A 123 10.52 -7.69 20.22
C ASN A 123 10.27 -9.00 19.45
N MET A 124 10.05 -8.95 18.13
CA MET A 124 9.93 -10.16 17.32
C MET A 124 11.28 -10.87 17.15
N LYS A 125 11.27 -12.21 17.04
CA LYS A 125 12.46 -13.03 16.79
C LYS A 125 13.29 -12.58 15.57
N CYS A 126 12.64 -11.99 14.56
CA CYS A 126 13.29 -11.48 13.34
C CYS A 126 12.88 -10.03 13.05
N PRO A 127 13.45 -9.04 13.76
CA PRO A 127 12.96 -7.66 13.77
C PRO A 127 13.07 -6.99 12.39
N SER A 128 14.15 -7.24 11.65
CA SER A 128 14.34 -6.71 10.29
C SER A 128 13.23 -7.18 9.33
N GLN A 129 12.87 -8.47 9.39
CA GLN A 129 11.79 -9.02 8.57
C GLN A 129 10.42 -8.52 9.03
N ALA A 130 10.21 -8.44 10.35
CA ALA A 130 9.00 -7.89 10.94
C ALA A 130 8.74 -6.46 10.44
N PHE A 131 9.75 -5.57 10.51
CA PHE A 131 9.62 -4.21 9.99
C PHE A 131 9.33 -4.16 8.49
N LYS A 132 10.01 -4.98 7.68
CA LYS A 132 9.79 -5.03 6.24
C LYS A 132 8.34 -5.43 5.92
N TYR A 133 7.84 -6.50 6.56
CA TYR A 133 6.50 -7.00 6.30
C TYR A 133 5.42 -6.08 6.89
N TYR A 134 5.65 -5.51 8.08
CA TYR A 134 4.74 -4.57 8.72
C TYR A 134 4.54 -3.31 7.87
N THR A 135 5.64 -2.64 7.53
CA THR A 135 5.61 -1.39 6.77
C THR A 135 5.01 -1.56 5.37
N SER A 136 5.21 -2.72 4.74
CA SER A 136 4.65 -3.03 3.43
C SER A 136 3.17 -3.45 3.51
N GLY A 137 2.80 -4.14 4.59
CA GLY A 137 1.43 -4.61 4.87
C GLY A 137 0.52 -3.64 5.63
N ALA A 138 1.02 -2.49 6.09
CA ALA A 138 0.32 -1.53 6.96
C ALA A 138 -1.06 -1.04 6.46
N MET A 139 -1.33 -1.20 5.16
CA MET A 139 -2.66 -0.94 4.60
C MET A 139 -3.72 -1.90 5.16
N TYR A 140 -3.35 -3.15 5.45
CA TYR A 140 -4.26 -4.26 5.78
C TYR A 140 -4.20 -4.71 7.23
N ILE A 141 -3.14 -4.37 7.96
CA ILE A 141 -2.92 -4.72 9.36
C ILE A 141 -2.92 -3.48 10.24
N GLU A 142 -3.21 -3.67 11.52
CA GLU A 142 -3.16 -2.65 12.56
C GLU A 142 -2.72 -3.28 13.89
N TYR A 143 -1.97 -2.52 14.69
CA TYR A 143 -1.64 -2.92 16.06
C TYR A 143 -2.85 -2.69 16.97
N SER A 144 -3.27 -3.73 17.68
CA SER A 144 -4.40 -3.66 18.61
C SER A 144 -3.89 -3.57 20.04
N ASN A 145 -3.95 -2.37 20.63
CA ASN A 145 -3.55 -2.14 22.03
C ASN A 145 -4.32 -3.03 23.02
N LYS A 146 -5.56 -3.43 22.68
CA LYS A 146 -6.39 -4.32 23.51
C LYS A 146 -5.86 -5.75 23.57
N LEU A 147 -5.28 -6.23 22.47
CA LEU A 147 -4.81 -7.62 22.35
C LEU A 147 -3.28 -7.72 22.45
N GLY A 148 -2.57 -6.59 22.53
CA GLY A 148 -1.11 -6.54 22.56
C GLY A 148 -0.46 -7.16 21.32
N ARG A 149 -1.18 -7.21 20.19
CA ARG A 149 -0.74 -7.90 18.98
C ARG A 149 -1.24 -7.20 17.73
N VAL A 150 -0.59 -7.48 16.61
CA VAL A 150 -1.05 -7.02 15.30
C VAL A 150 -2.18 -7.93 14.81
N VAL A 151 -3.20 -7.31 14.25
CA VAL A 151 -4.41 -7.97 13.72
C VAL A 151 -4.72 -7.40 12.34
N PHE A 152 -5.40 -8.19 11.51
CA PHE A 152 -6.00 -7.65 10.30
C PHE A 152 -7.11 -6.67 10.64
N LYS A 153 -7.19 -5.58 9.88
CA LYS A 153 -8.31 -4.64 9.96
C LYS A 153 -9.62 -5.40 9.77
N ASN A 154 -10.67 -5.04 10.52
CA ASN A 154 -11.96 -5.76 10.56
C ASN A 154 -12.50 -6.25 9.19
N LYS A 155 -12.30 -5.49 8.11
CA LYS A 155 -12.72 -5.85 6.74
C LYS A 155 -11.99 -7.08 6.14
N LEU A 156 -10.88 -7.51 6.72
CA LEU A 156 -9.97 -8.56 6.23
C LEU A 156 -9.59 -9.60 7.29
N ASN A 157 -10.31 -9.63 8.42
CA ASN A 157 -10.07 -10.61 9.46
C ASN A 157 -10.29 -12.05 8.95
N ASN A 158 -11.33 -12.24 8.12
CA ASN A 158 -11.65 -13.54 7.54
C ASN A 158 -10.68 -13.92 6.41
N GLU A 159 -10.19 -15.16 6.44
CA GLU A 159 -9.30 -15.71 5.42
C GLU A 159 -9.96 -15.76 4.04
N ASN A 160 -11.22 -16.16 3.97
CA ASN A 160 -11.97 -16.20 2.71
C ASN A 160 -12.05 -14.81 2.07
N ASN A 161 -12.23 -13.75 2.86
CA ASN A 161 -12.26 -12.38 2.35
C ASN A 161 -10.90 -11.94 1.80
N ARG A 162 -9.78 -12.42 2.38
CA ARG A 162 -8.44 -12.18 1.84
C ARG A 162 -8.24 -12.89 0.50
N ASN A 163 -8.66 -14.15 0.41
CA ASN A 163 -8.56 -14.94 -0.82
C ASN A 163 -9.43 -14.35 -1.94
N ILE A 164 -10.67 -13.92 -1.63
CA ILE A 164 -11.53 -13.22 -2.59
C ILE A 164 -10.87 -11.94 -3.09
N LYS A 165 -10.27 -11.13 -2.20
CA LYS A 165 -9.56 -9.91 -2.63
C LYS A 165 -8.33 -10.21 -3.47
N ARG A 166 -7.57 -11.26 -3.15
CA ARG A 166 -6.43 -11.70 -3.95
C ARG A 166 -6.87 -12.07 -5.37
N ILE A 167 -7.91 -12.89 -5.49
CA ILE A 167 -8.49 -13.26 -6.78
C ILE A 167 -8.97 -12.01 -7.53
N LEU A 168 -9.64 -11.09 -6.84
CA LEU A 168 -10.11 -9.84 -7.44
C LEU A 168 -8.94 -8.97 -7.96
N PHE A 169 -7.85 -8.84 -7.20
CA PHE A 169 -6.68 -8.08 -7.65
C PHE A 169 -6.00 -8.72 -8.87
N TYR A 170 -5.87 -10.04 -8.91
CA TYR A 170 -5.36 -10.74 -10.10
C TYR A 170 -6.30 -10.59 -11.30
N LEU A 171 -7.62 -10.69 -11.09
CA LEU A 171 -8.61 -10.50 -12.14
C LEU A 171 -8.53 -9.08 -12.70
N CYS A 172 -8.47 -8.07 -11.83
CA CYS A 172 -8.28 -6.67 -12.25
C CYS A 172 -6.97 -6.48 -13.01
N TYR A 173 -5.85 -7.02 -12.51
CA TYR A 173 -4.56 -7.00 -13.21
C TYR A 173 -4.69 -7.55 -14.63
N PHE A 174 -5.34 -8.71 -14.80
CA PHE A 174 -5.51 -9.35 -16.10
C PHE A 174 -6.43 -8.55 -17.03
N VAL A 175 -7.56 -8.04 -16.53
CA VAL A 175 -8.50 -7.22 -17.32
C VAL A 175 -7.84 -5.92 -17.79
N PHE A 176 -7.17 -5.19 -16.90
CA PHE A 176 -6.49 -3.94 -17.26
C PHE A 176 -5.25 -4.18 -18.13
N GLY A 177 -4.53 -5.28 -17.91
CA GLY A 177 -3.41 -5.70 -18.77
C GLY A 177 -3.87 -6.02 -20.19
N LEU A 178 -4.92 -6.83 -20.35
CA LEU A 178 -5.51 -7.13 -21.65
C LEU A 178 -6.05 -5.89 -22.34
N ALA A 179 -6.74 -5.00 -21.60
CA ALA A 179 -7.22 -3.74 -22.15
C ALA A 179 -6.05 -2.88 -22.67
N SER A 180 -4.97 -2.76 -21.90
CA SER A 180 -3.76 -2.05 -22.34
C SER A 180 -3.21 -2.62 -23.64
N THR A 181 -3.03 -3.94 -23.73
CA THR A 181 -2.55 -4.60 -24.96
C THR A 181 -3.50 -4.38 -26.14
N PHE A 182 -4.81 -4.45 -25.91
CA PHE A 182 -5.83 -4.19 -26.93
C PHE A 182 -5.68 -2.77 -27.52
N TYR A 183 -5.51 -1.75 -26.67
CA TYR A 183 -5.28 -0.38 -27.13
C TYR A 183 -3.95 -0.20 -27.88
N VAL A 184 -2.91 -0.99 -27.55
CA VAL A 184 -1.67 -1.02 -28.36
C VAL A 184 -1.92 -1.69 -29.71
N THR A 185 -2.72 -2.75 -29.79
CA THR A 185 -2.98 -3.42 -31.09
C THR A 185 -3.81 -2.56 -32.04
N LEU A 186 -4.64 -1.65 -31.52
CA LEU A 186 -5.34 -0.63 -32.33
C LEU A 186 -4.39 0.42 -32.91
N PHE A 187 -3.15 0.51 -32.39
CA PHE A 187 -2.07 1.28 -33.00
C PHE A 187 -1.52 0.50 -34.22
N ASP A 188 -2.28 0.43 -35.29
CA ASP A 188 -1.78 -0.07 -36.57
C ASP A 188 -0.98 1.01 -37.30
N LYS A 189 0.12 0.60 -37.96
CA LYS A 189 1.01 1.49 -38.73
C LYS A 189 0.26 2.21 -39.85
N ALA A 190 -0.80 1.59 -40.40
CA ALA A 190 -1.66 2.20 -41.42
C ALA A 190 -2.46 3.40 -40.88
N TYR A 191 -3.03 3.28 -39.67
CA TYR A 191 -3.79 4.35 -39.00
C TYR A 191 -2.89 5.48 -38.49
N ALA A 192 -1.68 5.15 -38.00
CA ALA A 192 -0.74 6.12 -37.47
C ALA A 192 -0.23 7.13 -38.50
N LYS A 193 -0.16 6.74 -39.77
CA LYS A 193 0.34 7.60 -40.85
C LYS A 193 -0.67 8.69 -41.26
N GLN A 194 -1.96 8.44 -41.04
CA GLN A 194 -3.05 9.35 -41.41
C GLN A 194 -3.53 10.23 -40.23
N TYR A 195 -3.44 9.74 -38.99
CA TYR A 195 -3.92 10.45 -37.79
C TYR A 195 -2.93 10.37 -36.61
N TYR A 196 -1.77 11.02 -36.75
CA TYR A 196 -0.70 11.03 -35.73
C TYR A 196 -1.17 11.39 -34.31
N PHE A 197 -2.05 12.40 -34.17
CA PHE A 197 -2.53 12.84 -32.86
C PHE A 197 -3.39 11.77 -32.17
N THR A 198 -4.30 11.13 -32.91
CA THR A 198 -5.18 10.07 -32.38
C THR A 198 -4.39 8.82 -31.99
N SER A 199 -3.34 8.48 -32.74
CA SER A 199 -2.49 7.34 -32.39
C SER A 199 -1.66 7.61 -31.13
N PHE A 200 -1.21 8.85 -30.91
CA PHE A 200 -0.50 9.24 -29.71
C PHE A 200 -1.39 9.20 -28.45
N THR A 201 -2.66 9.61 -28.56
CA THR A 201 -3.61 9.55 -27.43
C THR A 201 -3.91 8.10 -27.02
N PHE A 202 -4.07 7.17 -27.96
CA PHE A 202 -4.24 5.75 -27.66
C PHE A 202 -3.03 5.13 -26.96
N LEU A 203 -1.81 5.52 -27.36
CA LEU A 203 -0.58 5.07 -26.71
C LEU A 203 -0.50 5.54 -25.26
N ILE A 204 -0.73 6.84 -25.01
CA ILE A 204 -0.77 7.38 -23.64
C ILE A 204 -1.83 6.66 -22.82
N PHE A 205 -3.02 6.45 -23.39
CA PHE A 205 -4.09 5.77 -22.68
C PHE A 205 -3.73 4.33 -22.30
N SER A 206 -3.11 3.59 -23.22
CA SER A 206 -2.61 2.25 -22.96
C SER A 206 -1.57 2.23 -21.83
N LEU A 207 -0.63 3.18 -21.81
CA LEU A 207 0.35 3.31 -20.73
C LEU A 207 -0.32 3.58 -19.37
N CYS A 208 -1.36 4.42 -19.34
CA CYS A 208 -2.12 4.66 -18.12
C CYS A 208 -2.80 3.39 -17.61
N LEU A 209 -3.44 2.61 -18.48
CA LEU A 209 -4.07 1.34 -18.11
C LEU A 209 -3.04 0.31 -17.62
N PHE A 210 -1.88 0.24 -18.28
CA PHE A 210 -0.78 -0.61 -17.86
C PHE A 210 -0.28 -0.26 -16.45
N PHE A 211 -0.11 1.04 -16.18
CA PHE A 211 0.29 1.51 -14.86
C PHE A 211 -0.75 1.12 -13.80
N VAL A 212 -2.05 1.25 -14.10
CA VAL A 212 -3.14 0.81 -13.21
C VAL A 212 -3.08 -0.70 -12.94
N ALA A 213 -2.80 -1.51 -13.95
CA ALA A 213 -2.61 -2.95 -13.78
C ALA A 213 -1.49 -3.24 -12.76
N ILE A 214 -0.34 -2.58 -12.91
CA ILE A 214 0.79 -2.73 -11.96
C ILE A 214 0.38 -2.37 -10.52
N LEU A 215 -0.43 -1.32 -10.32
CA LEU A 215 -0.92 -0.96 -8.99
C LEU A 215 -1.71 -2.08 -8.32
N PHE A 216 -2.54 -2.81 -9.06
CA PHE A 216 -3.27 -3.97 -8.53
C PHE A 216 -2.34 -5.10 -8.10
N LEU A 217 -1.26 -5.33 -8.85
CA LEU A 217 -0.22 -6.30 -8.46
C LEU A 217 0.51 -5.86 -7.19
N VAL A 218 0.80 -4.56 -7.04
CA VAL A 218 1.38 -4.01 -5.81
C VAL A 218 0.44 -4.19 -4.62
N PHE A 219 -0.88 -4.02 -4.80
CA PHE A 219 -1.85 -4.25 -3.72
C PHE A 219 -1.90 -5.71 -3.27
N GLU A 220 -1.76 -6.65 -4.20
CA GLU A 220 -1.64 -8.08 -3.91
C GLU A 220 -0.36 -8.36 -3.11
N TRP A 221 0.78 -7.85 -3.57
CA TRP A 221 2.05 -8.03 -2.87
C TRP A 221 2.02 -7.48 -1.44
N LYS A 222 1.38 -6.33 -1.23
CA LYS A 222 1.15 -5.77 0.11
C LYS A 222 0.26 -6.64 0.98
N LEU A 223 -0.73 -7.31 0.40
CA LEU A 223 -1.59 -8.26 1.13
C LEU A 223 -0.80 -9.52 1.52
N GLY A 224 0.01 -10.06 0.61
CA GLY A 224 0.91 -11.18 0.92
C GLY A 224 1.95 -10.82 1.98
N SER A 225 2.46 -9.59 1.97
CA SER A 225 3.33 -9.07 3.03
C SER A 225 2.65 -9.04 4.40
N ALA A 226 1.39 -8.60 4.46
CA ALA A 226 0.60 -8.62 5.69
C ALA A 226 0.38 -10.05 6.22
N GLU A 227 0.10 -11.01 5.34
CA GLU A 227 -0.03 -12.42 5.75
C GLU A 227 1.30 -13.02 6.23
N ASN A 228 2.41 -12.68 5.58
CA ASN A 228 3.73 -13.13 6.01
C ASN A 228 4.10 -12.56 7.39
N PHE A 229 3.70 -11.33 7.69
CA PHE A 229 3.83 -10.77 9.03
C PHE A 229 3.05 -11.59 10.07
N MET A 230 1.79 -11.92 9.77
CA MET A 230 0.96 -12.73 10.67
C MET A 230 1.54 -14.14 10.87
N LYS A 231 2.05 -14.78 9.81
CA LYS A 231 2.74 -16.07 9.91
C LYS A 231 4.00 -15.99 10.78
N LEU A 232 4.74 -14.88 10.70
CA LEU A 232 5.92 -14.65 11.53
C LEU A 232 5.53 -14.52 13.01
N GLN A 233 4.47 -13.76 13.28
CA GLN A 233 3.88 -13.61 14.60
C GLN A 233 3.38 -14.93 15.17
N ASP A 234 2.65 -15.74 14.39
CA ASP A 234 2.11 -17.03 14.85
C ASP A 234 3.22 -18.05 15.16
N LYS A 235 4.32 -18.04 14.40
CA LYS A 235 5.48 -18.89 14.68
C LYS A 235 6.12 -18.53 16.02
N MET A 236 6.30 -17.23 16.28
CA MET A 236 6.86 -16.74 17.54
C MET A 236 6.00 -17.18 18.74
N PHE A 237 4.67 -17.06 18.63
CA PHE A 237 3.77 -17.50 19.72
C PHE A 237 3.84 -19.03 19.95
N LYS A 238 3.81 -19.84 18.89
CA LYS A 238 3.94 -21.30 19.01
C LYS A 238 5.25 -21.73 19.66
N GLU A 239 6.36 -21.09 19.27
CA GLU A 239 7.67 -21.38 19.85
C GLU A 239 7.73 -20.97 21.33
N SER A 240 7.14 -19.83 21.70
CA SER A 240 7.06 -19.41 23.11
C SER A 240 6.23 -20.38 23.97
N GLU A 241 5.11 -20.89 23.44
CA GLU A 241 4.29 -21.90 24.14
C GLU A 241 5.05 -23.24 24.29
N LEU A 242 5.81 -23.64 23.26
CA LEU A 242 6.66 -24.82 23.32
C LEU A 242 7.77 -24.67 24.37
N GLU A 243 8.47 -23.54 24.41
CA GLU A 243 9.52 -23.25 25.39
C GLU A 243 8.97 -23.31 26.83
N VAL A 244 7.79 -22.73 27.09
CA VAL A 244 7.11 -22.81 28.40
C VAL A 244 6.69 -24.24 28.74
N SER A 245 6.18 -25.00 27.77
CA SER A 245 5.76 -26.40 28.00
C SER A 245 6.94 -27.34 28.31
N VAL A 246 8.11 -27.08 27.73
CA VAL A 246 9.35 -27.83 27.99
C VAL A 246 9.89 -27.46 29.37
N ALA A 247 9.93 -26.17 29.71
CA ALA A 247 10.37 -25.70 31.02
C ALA A 247 9.55 -26.28 32.18
N ASN A 248 8.21 -26.30 32.05
CA ASN A 248 7.33 -26.88 33.06
C ASN A 248 7.50 -28.41 33.19
N LYS A 249 7.84 -29.12 32.11
CA LYS A 249 8.13 -30.56 32.16
C LYS A 249 9.46 -30.88 32.84
N SER A 250 10.49 -30.06 32.64
CA SER A 250 11.77 -30.22 33.33
C SER A 250 11.64 -29.98 34.84
N GLU A 251 10.90 -28.96 35.28
CA GLU A 251 10.65 -28.70 36.71
C GLU A 251 9.81 -29.81 37.37
N THR A 252 8.92 -30.46 36.62
CA THR A 252 8.13 -31.60 37.11
C THR A 252 8.95 -32.89 37.24
N GLN A 253 10.07 -33.02 36.49
CA GLN A 253 10.97 -34.17 36.61
C GLN A 253 12.02 -34.01 37.71
N GLU A 254 12.41 -32.78 38.06
CA GLU A 254 13.32 -32.48 39.18
C GLU A 254 12.64 -32.52 40.57
N SER A 255 11.30 -32.50 40.63
CA SER A 255 10.54 -32.45 41.90
C SER A 255 10.00 -33.79 42.39
N LYS A 256 10.39 -34.92 41.79
CA LYS A 256 10.07 -36.25 42.33
C LYS A 256 11.18 -36.66 43.32
N PRO A 257 10.92 -36.72 44.64
CA PRO A 257 11.91 -37.27 45.56
C PRO A 257 12.07 -38.76 45.26
N GLU A 258 13.30 -39.21 45.04
CA GLU A 258 13.67 -40.58 45.36
C GLU A 258 13.55 -40.70 46.89
N ASP A 259 12.35 -41.08 47.33
CA ASP A 259 12.18 -41.61 48.68
C ASP A 259 13.06 -42.86 48.79
N GLN A 260 14.11 -42.70 49.59
CA GLN A 260 14.88 -43.78 50.17
C GLN A 260 13.93 -44.64 51.02
N GLU A 261 13.72 -45.89 50.64
CA GLU A 261 13.28 -46.93 51.58
C GLU A 261 14.28 -48.09 51.57
N SER A 262 15.06 -48.08 52.67
CA SER A 262 15.64 -49.17 53.47
C SER A 262 15.97 -50.51 52.82
#